data_AF-A0A9D5JS30-F1
#
_entry.id   AF-A0A9D5JS30-F1
#
_cell.length_a   1.000
_cell.length_b   1.000
_cell.length_c   1.000
_cell.angle_alpha   90.00
_cell.angle_beta   90.00
_cell.angle_gamma   90.00
#
_symmetry.space_group_name_H-M   'P 1'
#
loop_
_entity.id
_entity.type
_entity.pdbx_description
1 polymer ?
#
loop_
_entity_poly.entity_id
_entity_poly.type
_entity_poly.pdbx_seq_one_letter_code
_entity_poly.pdbx_strand_id
1 'polypeptide(L)'
;MTDNVKKRRRESPSSILYHEWDYLRTREKSLSLGYSKRTVEMYVAFTVIIFLVAMVLQTTVFHLIQIGGVKPDLVLILVVYFGLTKGSDIGCVSGFAFGLIEDMFSGMSLGANALTKTIVGFLCGFSGKHLYTQSLVTHILCVGVSTIIDVLLLFSIHGFLLDWENILIYETIYNMICCPWIVYLLRFGERRLRTRSSSFI
;
A
#
# COMPACT_ATOMS: atom_id res chain seq x y z
N MET A 1 17.19 -40.15 -42.40
CA MET A 1 16.35 -39.75 -41.23
C MET A 1 17.00 -40.13 -39.89
N THR A 2 18.33 -40.34 -39.84
CA THR A 2 19.04 -40.96 -38.70
C THR A 2 20.17 -40.11 -38.10
N ASP A 3 20.52 -38.96 -38.69
CA ASP A 3 21.67 -38.17 -38.23
C ASP A 3 21.37 -37.20 -37.06
N ASN A 4 20.09 -36.90 -36.79
CA ASN A 4 19.73 -35.95 -35.73
C ASN A 4 19.77 -36.52 -34.31
N VAL A 5 19.91 -37.83 -34.14
CA VAL A 5 19.88 -38.48 -32.80
C VAL A 5 21.28 -38.53 -32.15
N LYS A 6 22.36 -38.55 -32.93
CA LYS A 6 23.74 -38.62 -32.39
C LYS A 6 24.31 -37.28 -31.94
N LYS A 7 23.73 -36.14 -32.36
CA LYS A 7 24.26 -34.81 -32.03
C LYS A 7 23.91 -34.31 -30.63
N ARG A 8 22.93 -34.92 -29.95
CA ARG A 8 22.48 -34.53 -28.59
C ARG A 8 23.36 -35.02 -27.43
N ARG A 9 24.38 -35.85 -27.66
CA ARG A 9 25.16 -36.50 -26.59
C ARG A 9 26.45 -35.79 -26.18
N ARG A 10 26.73 -34.58 -26.68
CA ARG A 10 27.96 -33.83 -26.36
C ARG A 10 27.72 -32.39 -25.93
N GLU A 11 26.57 -32.10 -25.35
CA GLU A 11 26.39 -30.83 -24.64
C GLU A 11 26.83 -31.06 -23.18
N SER A 12 27.91 -30.39 -22.79
CA SER A 12 28.39 -30.36 -21.41
C SER A 12 27.24 -29.93 -20.49
N PRO A 13 27.04 -30.53 -19.30
CA PRO A 13 25.99 -30.14 -18.36
C PRO A 13 25.96 -28.62 -18.07
N SER A 14 27.12 -27.96 -18.14
CA SER A 14 27.22 -26.51 -17.99
C SER A 14 26.52 -25.73 -19.11
N SER A 15 26.59 -26.19 -20.37
CA SER A 15 25.98 -25.50 -21.52
C SER A 15 24.46 -25.48 -21.48
N ILE A 16 23.85 -26.56 -20.98
CA ILE A 16 22.40 -26.66 -20.78
C ILE A 16 21.96 -25.68 -19.69
N LEU A 17 22.71 -25.65 -18.58
CA LEU A 17 22.47 -24.69 -17.51
C LEU A 17 22.63 -23.25 -18.00
N TYR A 18 23.65 -22.90 -18.79
CA TYR A 18 23.81 -21.55 -19.32
C TYR A 18 22.63 -21.11 -20.21
N HIS A 19 22.13 -22.00 -21.07
CA HIS A 19 20.95 -21.72 -21.88
C HIS A 19 19.68 -21.55 -21.03
N GLU A 20 19.52 -22.36 -19.98
CA GLU A 20 18.39 -22.25 -19.06
C GLU A 20 18.48 -20.98 -18.20
N TRP A 21 19.68 -20.58 -17.76
CA TRP A 21 19.92 -19.34 -17.05
C TRP A 21 19.62 -18.11 -17.89
N ASP A 22 20.05 -18.07 -19.15
CA ASP A 22 19.70 -16.98 -20.06
C ASP A 22 18.21 -16.99 -20.40
N TYR A 23 17.59 -18.16 -20.54
CA TYR A 23 16.15 -18.26 -20.73
C TYR A 23 15.38 -17.68 -19.53
N LEU A 24 15.74 -18.06 -18.30
CA LEU A 24 15.12 -17.55 -17.07
C LEU A 24 15.33 -16.05 -16.91
N ARG A 25 16.54 -15.54 -17.18
CA ARG A 25 16.87 -14.11 -17.13
C ARG A 25 16.07 -13.30 -18.17
N THR A 26 15.89 -13.85 -19.37
CA THR A 26 15.10 -13.22 -20.43
C THR A 26 13.62 -13.23 -20.09
N ARG A 27 13.12 -14.32 -19.49
CA ARG A 27 11.74 -14.46 -19.03
C ARG A 27 11.41 -13.50 -17.88
N GLU A 28 12.32 -13.36 -16.92
CA GLU A 28 12.23 -12.41 -15.82
C GLU A 28 12.25 -10.95 -16.30
N LYS A 29 13.09 -10.63 -17.30
CA LYS A 29 13.04 -9.34 -18.00
C LYS A 29 11.71 -9.12 -18.72
N SER A 30 11.18 -10.12 -19.45
CA SER A 30 9.91 -9.98 -20.16
C SER A 30 8.68 -9.86 -19.22
N LEU A 31 8.73 -10.47 -18.04
CA LEU A 31 7.72 -10.32 -16.99
C LEU A 31 7.78 -8.95 -16.31
N SER A 32 8.98 -8.38 -16.12
CA SER A 32 9.16 -7.01 -15.61
C SER A 32 8.89 -5.94 -16.68
N LEU A 33 9.04 -6.27 -17.97
CA LEU A 33 8.77 -5.39 -19.12
C LEU A 33 7.31 -5.38 -19.60
N GLY A 34 6.42 -6.17 -18.99
CA GLY A 34 4.99 -6.21 -19.34
C GLY A 34 4.20 -4.92 -19.00
N TYR A 35 4.82 -3.96 -18.31
CA TYR A 35 4.24 -2.65 -18.02
C TYR A 35 4.98 -1.55 -18.77
N SER A 36 4.27 -0.85 -19.64
CA SER A 36 4.79 0.37 -20.26
C SER A 36 5.12 1.41 -19.19
N LYS A 37 6.24 2.14 -19.35
CA LYS A 37 6.63 3.25 -18.45
C LYS A 37 5.46 4.21 -18.18
N ARG A 38 4.64 4.48 -19.22
CA ARG A 38 3.43 5.31 -19.13
C ARG A 38 2.38 4.77 -18.17
N THR A 39 2.21 3.45 -18.09
CA THR A 39 1.25 2.82 -17.17
C THR A 39 1.68 3.03 -15.72
N VAL A 40 2.97 2.84 -15.42
CA VAL A 40 3.51 3.06 -14.07
C VAL A 40 3.36 4.54 -13.66
N GLU A 41 3.67 5.47 -14.56
CA GLU A 41 3.48 6.91 -14.34
C GLU A 41 2.01 7.25 -14.03
N MET A 42 1.05 6.68 -14.77
CA MET A 42 -0.37 6.87 -14.52
C MET A 42 -0.82 6.33 -13.16
N TYR A 43 -0.31 5.16 -12.75
CA TYR A 43 -0.60 4.59 -11.43
C TYR A 43 -0.03 5.45 -10.30
N VAL A 44 1.21 5.91 -10.44
CA VAL A 44 1.84 6.81 -9.44
C VAL A 44 1.06 8.13 -9.35
N ALA A 45 0.72 8.73 -10.49
CA ALA A 45 -0.07 9.96 -10.52
C ALA A 45 -1.44 9.79 -9.84
N PHE A 46 -2.14 8.68 -10.12
CA PHE A 46 -3.41 8.38 -9.47
C PHE A 46 -3.27 8.23 -7.95
N THR A 47 -2.24 7.53 -7.47
CA THR A 47 -1.93 7.38 -6.04
C THR A 47 -1.62 8.73 -5.37
N VAL A 48 -0.87 9.60 -6.03
CA VAL A 48 -0.57 10.94 -5.49
C VAL A 48 -1.84 11.78 -5.43
N ILE A 49 -2.67 11.76 -6.48
CA ILE A 49 -3.94 12.51 -6.50
C ILE A 49 -4.88 12.05 -5.39
N ILE A 50 -5.06 10.74 -5.21
CA ILE A 50 -5.97 10.22 -4.17
C ILE A 50 -5.45 10.53 -2.77
N PHE A 51 -4.12 10.51 -2.56
CA PHE A 51 -3.51 10.97 -1.32
C PHE A 51 -3.78 12.46 -1.06
N LEU A 52 -3.58 13.33 -2.06
CA LEU A 52 -3.85 14.76 -1.91
C LEU A 52 -5.33 15.03 -1.61
N VAL A 53 -6.25 14.34 -2.30
CA VAL A 53 -7.69 14.45 -2.05
C VAL A 53 -8.03 13.98 -0.63
N ALA A 54 -7.46 12.86 -0.18
CA ALA A 54 -7.63 12.37 1.19
C ALA A 54 -7.13 13.40 2.22
N MET A 55 -5.95 13.98 2.01
CA MET A 55 -5.39 15.02 2.89
C MET A 55 -6.29 16.26 2.97
N VAL A 56 -6.78 16.75 1.83
CA VAL A 56 -7.70 17.90 1.79
C VAL A 56 -9.01 17.56 2.51
N LEU A 57 -9.60 16.38 2.26
CA LEU A 57 -10.83 15.96 2.92
C LEU A 57 -10.66 15.84 4.44
N GLN A 58 -9.55 15.24 4.90
CA GLN A 58 -9.24 15.07 6.32
C GLN A 58 -9.02 16.41 7.03
N THR A 59 -8.40 17.38 6.38
CA THR A 59 -8.09 18.70 6.96
C THR A 59 -9.22 19.71 6.86
N THR A 60 -10.18 19.53 5.92
CA THR A 60 -11.29 20.47 5.72
C THR A 60 -12.62 19.90 6.20
N VAL A 61 -13.17 18.92 5.49
CA VAL A 61 -14.51 18.36 5.72
C VAL A 61 -14.57 17.65 7.07
N PHE A 62 -13.62 16.75 7.33
CA PHE A 62 -13.62 15.99 8.57
C PHE A 62 -13.15 16.80 9.77
N HIS A 63 -12.39 17.87 9.55
CA HIS A 63 -12.10 18.85 10.60
C HIS A 63 -13.35 19.67 10.98
N LEU A 64 -14.25 19.91 10.02
CA LEU A 64 -15.48 20.67 10.28
C LEU A 64 -16.58 19.80 10.93
N ILE A 65 -16.62 18.51 10.62
CA ILE A 65 -17.61 17.52 11.13
C ILE A 65 -16.97 16.68 12.26
N GLN A 66 -16.16 17.29 13.12
CA GLN A 66 -15.57 16.60 14.27
C GLN A 66 -16.65 16.31 15.31
N ILE A 67 -17.19 15.10 15.31
CA ILE A 67 -18.07 14.62 16.39
C ILE A 67 -17.15 14.03 17.46
N GLY A 68 -17.04 14.72 18.60
CA GLY A 68 -16.16 14.35 19.72
C GLY A 68 -14.71 14.85 19.60
N GLY A 69 -14.42 15.80 18.69
CA GLY A 69 -13.06 16.35 18.51
C GLY A 69 -12.09 15.43 17.76
N VAL A 70 -12.55 14.25 17.32
CA VAL A 70 -11.75 13.24 16.62
C VAL A 70 -12.14 13.22 15.14
N LYS A 71 -11.14 13.07 14.26
CA LYS A 71 -11.31 12.97 12.80
C LYS A 71 -10.84 11.60 12.31
N PRO A 72 -11.43 11.03 11.24
CA PRO A 72 -10.86 9.85 10.59
C PRO A 72 -9.47 10.12 10.02
N ASP A 73 -8.59 9.12 10.13
CA ASP A 73 -7.29 9.11 9.48
C ASP A 73 -7.42 8.39 8.13
N LEU A 74 -7.62 9.19 7.08
CA LEU A 74 -7.75 8.67 5.71
C LEU A 74 -6.38 8.23 5.17
N VAL A 75 -5.30 8.85 5.63
CA VAL A 75 -3.93 8.52 5.22
C VAL A 75 -3.56 7.12 5.71
N LEU A 76 -3.89 6.78 6.94
CA LEU A 76 -3.71 5.44 7.50
C LEU A 76 -4.41 4.37 6.64
N ILE A 77 -5.65 4.63 6.22
CA ILE A 77 -6.40 3.69 5.36
C ILE A 77 -5.68 3.47 4.03
N LEU A 78 -5.13 4.53 3.43
CA LEU A 78 -4.33 4.43 2.20
C LEU A 78 -3.08 3.58 2.42
N VAL A 79 -2.34 3.82 3.50
CA VAL A 79 -1.12 3.08 3.84
C VAL A 79 -1.40 1.60 4.07
N VAL A 80 -2.46 1.27 4.81
CA VAL A 80 -2.91 -0.11 5.02
C VAL A 80 -3.28 -0.78 3.69
N TYR A 81 -4.01 -0.08 2.82
CA TYR A 81 -4.33 -0.60 1.48
C TYR A 81 -3.09 -0.89 0.65
N PHE A 82 -2.14 0.04 0.59
CA PHE A 82 -0.92 -0.13 -0.19
C PHE A 82 -0.02 -1.22 0.40
N GLY A 83 0.10 -1.30 1.73
CA GLY A 83 0.79 -2.40 2.39
C GLY A 83 0.18 -3.74 2.00
N LEU A 84 -1.13 -3.92 2.20
CA LEU A 84 -1.80 -5.20 1.93
C LEU A 84 -1.77 -5.60 0.44
N THR A 85 -1.90 -4.65 -0.48
CA THR A 85 -2.05 -4.93 -1.93
C THR A 85 -0.75 -4.91 -2.71
N LYS A 86 0.22 -4.07 -2.31
CA LYS A 86 1.49 -3.86 -3.03
C LYS A 86 2.70 -4.43 -2.27
N GLY A 87 2.53 -4.80 -1.01
CA GLY A 87 3.56 -5.43 -0.19
C GLY A 87 4.25 -4.46 0.77
N SER A 88 5.12 -5.03 1.59
CA SER A 88 5.79 -4.35 2.71
C SER A 88 6.64 -3.17 2.27
N ASP A 89 7.43 -3.30 1.20
CA ASP A 89 8.34 -2.24 0.74
C ASP A 89 7.56 -0.96 0.35
N ILE A 90 6.49 -1.13 -0.44
CA ILE A 90 5.64 0.00 -0.85
C ILE A 90 4.82 0.53 0.33
N GLY A 91 4.39 -0.34 1.25
CA GLY A 91 3.75 0.06 2.50
C GLY A 91 4.64 0.94 3.37
N CYS A 92 5.91 0.59 3.55
CA CYS A 92 6.88 1.37 4.30
C CYS A 92 7.14 2.74 3.64
N VAL A 93 7.43 2.74 2.34
CA VAL A 93 7.75 3.98 1.61
C VAL A 93 6.55 4.93 1.60
N SER A 94 5.34 4.42 1.36
CA SER A 94 4.13 5.23 1.41
C SER A 94 3.81 5.70 2.83
N GLY A 95 3.95 4.85 3.84
CA GLY A 95 3.77 5.22 5.25
C GLY A 95 4.70 6.35 5.69
N PHE A 96 5.98 6.24 5.35
CA PHE A 96 6.97 7.28 5.64
C PHE A 96 6.65 8.59 4.91
N ALA A 97 6.46 8.52 3.59
CA ALA A 97 6.24 9.72 2.78
C ALA A 97 4.93 10.43 3.13
N PHE A 98 3.84 9.68 3.24
CA PHE A 98 2.53 10.25 3.55
C PHE A 98 2.45 10.73 5.00
N GLY A 99 2.99 9.97 5.95
CA GLY A 99 3.04 10.38 7.35
C GLY A 99 3.91 11.61 7.57
N LEU A 100 5.04 11.74 6.85
CA LEU A 100 5.88 12.94 6.93
C LEU A 100 5.15 14.17 6.39
N ILE A 101 4.41 14.03 5.28
CA ILE A 101 3.60 15.12 4.74
C ILE A 101 2.49 15.48 5.74
N GLU A 102 1.85 14.50 6.36
CA GLU A 102 0.84 14.74 7.39
C GLU A 102 1.38 15.45 8.63
N ASP A 103 2.60 15.11 9.07
CA ASP A 103 3.28 15.82 10.15
C ASP A 103 3.44 17.32 9.81
N MET A 104 3.76 17.66 8.56
CA MET A 104 3.88 19.07 8.14
C MET A 104 2.55 19.84 8.20
N PHE A 105 1.41 19.17 7.97
CA PHE A 105 0.09 19.81 8.00
C PHE A 105 -0.53 19.82 9.40
N SER A 106 -0.23 18.83 10.23
CA SER A 106 -0.79 18.72 11.59
C SER A 106 -0.14 19.70 12.58
N GLY A 107 1.07 20.18 12.29
CA GLY A 107 1.80 21.14 13.14
C GLY A 107 2.28 20.55 14.47
N MET A 108 2.17 19.24 14.66
CA MET A 108 2.68 18.48 15.81
C MET A 108 4.12 18.02 15.57
N SER A 109 4.63 17.16 16.46
CA SER A 109 5.98 16.59 16.40
C SER A 109 6.32 16.03 15.02
N LEU A 110 7.27 16.67 14.33
CA LEU A 110 7.75 16.21 13.03
C LEU A 110 8.31 14.79 13.15
N GLY A 111 7.80 13.88 12.32
CA GLY A 111 8.25 12.49 12.22
C GLY A 111 7.43 11.48 13.02
N ALA A 112 6.47 11.91 13.85
CA ALA A 112 5.64 11.00 14.62
C ALA A 112 4.73 10.17 13.70
N ASN A 113 3.92 10.81 12.85
CA ASN A 113 3.06 10.08 11.91
C ASN A 113 3.89 9.33 10.87
N ALA A 114 5.02 9.89 10.43
CA ALA A 114 5.93 9.18 9.53
C ALA A 114 6.38 7.83 10.12
N LEU A 115 6.78 7.80 11.39
CA LEU A 115 7.26 6.59 12.06
C LEU A 115 6.13 5.58 12.27
N THR A 116 4.99 6.01 12.83
CA THR A 116 3.89 5.09 13.15
C THR A 116 3.28 4.50 11.89
N LYS A 117 3.03 5.32 10.85
CA LYS A 117 2.48 4.85 9.57
C LYS A 117 3.46 3.96 8.81
N THR A 118 4.76 4.17 8.93
CA THR A 118 5.76 3.24 8.37
C THR A 118 5.67 1.86 9.01
N ILE A 119 5.57 1.80 10.35
CA ILE A 119 5.42 0.53 11.09
C ILE A 119 4.12 -0.17 10.68
N VAL A 120 3.02 0.57 10.63
CA VAL A 120 1.72 0.03 10.18
C VAL A 120 1.82 -0.51 8.75
N GLY A 121 2.41 0.26 7.83
CA GLY A 121 2.59 -0.14 6.43
C GLY A 121 3.44 -1.41 6.30
N PHE A 122 4.51 -1.52 7.08
CA PHE A 122 5.35 -2.71 7.15
C PHE A 122 4.56 -3.93 7.60
N LEU A 123 3.85 -3.82 8.74
CA LEU A 123 3.07 -4.91 9.33
C LEU A 123 1.97 -5.38 8.39
N CYS A 124 1.19 -4.45 7.83
CA CYS A 124 0.15 -4.76 6.86
C CYS A 124 0.72 -5.43 5.61
N GLY A 125 1.85 -4.94 5.08
CA GLY A 125 2.46 -5.55 3.91
C GLY A 125 3.12 -6.90 4.16
N PHE A 126 3.55 -7.17 5.40
CA PHE A 126 3.97 -8.51 5.82
C PHE A 126 2.77 -9.46 5.92
N SER A 127 1.68 -9.03 6.55
CA SER A 127 0.44 -9.81 6.69
C SER A 127 -0.26 -10.03 5.35
N GLY A 128 -0.15 -9.10 4.40
CA GLY A 128 -0.74 -9.20 3.06
C GLY A 128 -0.30 -10.44 2.27
N LYS A 129 0.86 -11.02 2.59
CA LYS A 129 1.33 -12.29 1.99
C LYS A 129 0.53 -13.51 2.44
N HIS A 130 -0.09 -13.44 3.62
CA HIS A 130 -0.83 -14.55 4.24
C HIS A 130 -2.36 -14.33 4.21
N LEU A 131 -2.81 -13.10 3.97
CA LEU A 131 -4.22 -12.72 4.01
C LEU A 131 -4.88 -12.69 2.64
N TYR A 132 -6.19 -12.90 2.61
CA TYR A 132 -6.97 -12.85 1.38
C TYR A 132 -7.33 -11.40 1.00
N THR A 133 -6.38 -10.69 0.38
CA THR A 133 -6.48 -9.27 0.03
C THR A 133 -7.62 -8.93 -0.95
N GLN A 134 -8.26 -9.92 -1.58
CA GLN A 134 -9.44 -9.64 -2.40
C GLN A 134 -10.69 -9.32 -1.57
N SER A 135 -10.75 -9.74 -0.31
CA SER A 135 -11.92 -9.47 0.53
C SER A 135 -11.89 -8.04 1.10
N LEU A 136 -13.06 -7.38 1.14
CA LEU A 136 -13.20 -6.08 1.82
C LEU A 136 -13.10 -6.23 3.34
N VAL A 137 -13.58 -7.36 3.88
CA VAL A 137 -13.53 -7.66 5.32
C VAL A 137 -12.09 -7.67 5.84
N THR A 138 -11.15 -8.27 5.09
CA THR A 138 -9.72 -8.23 5.44
C THR A 138 -9.21 -6.78 5.59
N HIS A 139 -9.60 -5.88 4.69
CA HIS A 139 -9.16 -4.49 4.76
C HIS A 139 -9.76 -3.78 5.98
N ILE A 140 -11.05 -3.99 6.27
CA ILE A 140 -11.71 -3.39 7.42
C ILE A 140 -11.07 -3.85 8.74
N LEU A 141 -10.83 -5.15 8.88
CA LEU A 141 -10.19 -5.71 10.07
C LEU A 141 -8.75 -5.23 10.23
N CYS A 142 -7.96 -5.23 9.16
CA CYS A 142 -6.60 -4.71 9.20
C CYS A 142 -6.57 -3.23 9.54
N VAL A 143 -7.44 -2.40 8.95
CA VAL A 143 -7.53 -0.98 9.30
C VAL A 143 -7.87 -0.77 10.77
N GLY A 144 -8.80 -1.56 11.33
CA GLY A 144 -9.14 -1.48 12.76
C GLY A 144 -7.94 -1.79 13.65
N VAL A 145 -7.25 -2.91 13.41
CA VAL A 145 -6.05 -3.29 14.17
C VAL A 145 -4.93 -2.26 14.00
N SER A 146 -4.71 -1.79 12.78
CA SER A 146 -3.70 -0.77 12.47
C SER A 146 -3.98 0.56 13.15
N THR A 147 -5.24 0.98 13.25
CA THR A 147 -5.64 2.21 13.95
C THR A 147 -5.31 2.11 15.44
N ILE A 148 -5.61 0.96 16.06
CA ILE A 148 -5.25 0.73 17.46
C ILE A 148 -3.74 0.83 17.67
N ILE A 149 -2.94 0.20 16.79
CA ILE A 149 -1.48 0.27 16.85
C ILE A 149 -1.00 1.72 16.68
N ASP A 150 -1.52 2.44 15.69
CA ASP A 150 -1.12 3.81 15.39
C ASP A 150 -1.39 4.75 16.57
N VAL A 151 -2.61 4.72 17.12
CA VAL A 151 -3.00 5.53 18.29
C VAL A 151 -2.15 5.20 19.51
N LEU A 152 -1.87 3.92 19.79
CA LEU A 152 -1.01 3.52 20.92
C LEU A 152 0.44 3.98 20.75
N LEU A 153 0.98 3.96 19.52
CA LEU A 153 2.32 4.45 19.23
C LEU A 153 2.39 5.98 19.35
N LEU A 154 1.41 6.69 18.79
CA LEU A 154 1.32 8.15 18.90
C LEU A 154 1.16 8.59 20.36
N PHE A 155 0.36 7.86 21.14
CA PHE A 155 0.23 8.05 22.57
C PHE A 155 1.56 7.89 23.31
N SER A 156 2.32 6.84 22.98
CA SER A 156 3.65 6.62 23.55
C SER A 156 4.64 7.76 23.22
N ILE A 157 4.47 8.44 22.08
CA ILE A 157 5.34 9.54 21.64
C ILE A 157 4.95 10.89 22.29
N HIS A 158 3.65 11.21 22.33
CA HIS A 158 3.17 12.54 22.78
C HIS A 158 2.92 12.62 24.30
N GLY A 159 2.87 11.50 25.00
CA GLY A 159 2.71 11.44 26.45
C GLY A 159 1.26 11.48 26.94
N PHE A 160 1.07 11.11 28.21
CA PHE A 160 -0.19 10.75 28.89
C PHE A 160 -1.24 11.86 29.09
N LEU A 161 -1.15 12.98 28.37
CA LEU A 161 -1.96 14.18 28.66
C LEU A 161 -3.31 14.27 27.91
N LEU A 162 -3.68 13.24 27.14
CA LEU A 162 -4.90 13.21 26.33
C LEU A 162 -5.81 12.03 26.70
N ASP A 163 -7.14 12.23 26.55
CA ASP A 163 -8.19 11.21 26.69
C ASP A 163 -8.10 10.17 25.56
N TRP A 164 -7.07 9.33 25.62
CA TRP A 164 -6.69 8.36 24.58
C TRP A 164 -7.76 7.28 24.35
N GLU A 165 -8.55 6.93 25.37
CA GLU A 165 -9.62 5.93 25.24
C GLU A 165 -10.71 6.39 24.27
N ASN A 166 -11.14 7.65 24.41
CA ASN A 166 -12.14 8.24 23.52
C ASN A 166 -11.58 8.37 22.11
N ILE A 167 -10.35 8.87 21.98
CA ILE A 167 -9.68 9.02 20.67
C ILE A 167 -9.61 7.66 19.96
N LEU A 168 -9.14 6.62 20.64
CA LEU A 168 -9.01 5.27 20.10
C LEU A 168 -10.35 4.73 19.61
N ILE A 169 -11.42 4.86 20.40
CA ILE A 169 -12.73 4.32 20.04
C ILE A 169 -13.31 5.08 18.83
N TYR A 170 -13.33 6.41 18.87
CA TYR A 170 -13.90 7.21 17.79
C TYR A 170 -13.11 7.04 16.49
N GLU A 171 -11.79 7.07 16.55
CA GLU A 171 -10.94 6.96 15.37
C GLU A 171 -11.05 5.57 14.74
N THR A 172 -11.04 4.50 15.54
CA THR A 172 -11.20 3.13 15.04
C THR A 172 -12.55 2.95 14.35
N ILE A 173 -13.64 3.45 14.96
CA ILE A 173 -14.98 3.36 14.37
C ILE A 173 -15.04 4.15 13.06
N TYR A 174 -14.55 5.38 13.04
CA TYR A 174 -14.56 6.19 11.82
C TYR A 174 -13.72 5.57 10.70
N ASN A 175 -12.54 5.04 11.02
CA ASN A 175 -11.66 4.42 10.04
C ASN A 175 -12.29 3.14 9.47
N MET A 176 -12.92 2.31 10.31
CA MET A 176 -13.63 1.11 9.85
C MET A 176 -14.82 1.42 8.95
N ILE A 177 -15.57 2.51 9.23
CA ILE A 177 -16.71 2.95 8.41
C ILE A 177 -16.24 3.57 7.09
N CYS A 178 -15.16 4.35 7.11
CA CYS A 178 -14.62 5.01 5.91
C CYS A 178 -13.87 4.03 4.99
N CYS A 179 -13.21 3.01 5.57
CA CYS A 179 -12.43 1.99 4.86
C CYS A 179 -13.12 1.38 3.62
N PRO A 180 -14.34 0.82 3.70
CA PRO A 180 -14.97 0.19 2.54
C PRO A 180 -15.15 1.15 1.36
N TRP A 181 -15.49 2.41 1.63
CA TRP A 181 -15.67 3.43 0.59
C TRP A 181 -14.35 3.79 -0.10
N ILE A 182 -13.30 4.00 0.68
CA ILE A 182 -11.97 4.36 0.16
C ILE A 182 -11.37 3.19 -0.61
N VAL A 183 -11.43 1.98 -0.07
CA VAL A 183 -10.93 0.77 -0.73
C VAL A 183 -11.71 0.49 -2.01
N TYR A 184 -13.03 0.69 -2.01
CA TYR A 184 -13.83 0.57 -3.22
C TYR A 184 -13.40 1.59 -4.29
N LEU A 185 -13.22 2.86 -3.91
CA LEU A 185 -12.77 3.93 -4.81
C LEU A 185 -11.39 3.61 -5.42
N LEU A 186 -10.44 3.16 -4.60
CA LEU A 186 -9.10 2.76 -5.03
C LEU A 186 -9.17 1.60 -6.02
N ARG A 187 -9.86 0.51 -5.67
CA ARG A 187 -10.03 -0.65 -6.56
C ARG A 187 -10.69 -0.27 -7.88
N PHE A 188 -11.67 0.63 -7.84
CA PHE A 188 -12.35 1.11 -9.03
C PHE A 188 -11.40 1.88 -9.95
N GLY A 189 -10.61 2.82 -9.40
CA GLY A 189 -9.60 3.55 -10.16
C GLY A 189 -8.53 2.64 -10.75
N GLU A 190 -8.01 1.70 -9.96
CA GLU A 190 -6.99 0.75 -10.40
C GLU A 190 -7.47 -0.19 -11.52
N ARG A 191 -8.74 -0.62 -11.47
CA ARG A 191 -9.36 -1.43 -12.53
C ARG A 191 -9.39 -0.68 -13.85
N ARG A 192 -9.68 0.62 -13.84
CA ARG A 192 -9.73 1.45 -15.06
C ARG A 192 -8.34 1.71 -15.65
N LEU A 193 -7.33 1.88 -14.82
CA LEU A 193 -5.95 2.05 -15.28
C LEU A 193 -5.42 0.74 -15.89
N ARG A 194 -5.83 -0.41 -15.35
CA ARG A 194 -5.44 -1.73 -15.88
C ARG A 194 -6.03 -1.99 -17.27
N THR A 195 -7.31 -1.69 -17.49
CA THR A 195 -7.97 -1.95 -18.78
C THR A 195 -7.41 -1.11 -19.92
N ARG A 196 -7.02 0.15 -19.65
CA ARG A 196 -6.33 0.99 -20.66
C ARG A 196 -4.94 0.48 -21.02
N SER A 197 -4.23 -0.16 -20.10
CA SER A 197 -2.90 -0.71 -20.39
C SER A 197 -2.97 -1.91 -21.36
N SER A 198 -4.03 -2.73 -21.30
CA SER A 198 -4.21 -3.88 -22.19
C SER A 198 -4.65 -3.51 -23.61
N SER A 199 -5.22 -2.31 -23.82
CA SER A 199 -5.54 -1.82 -25.18
C SER A 199 -4.35 -1.22 -25.94
N PHE A 200 -3.20 -1.09 -25.28
CA PHE A 200 -1.97 -0.52 -25.86
C PHE A 200 -0.90 -1.57 -26.20
N ILE A 201 -1.20 -2.86 -25.95
CA ILE A 201 -0.36 -4.02 -26.30
C ILE A 201 -1.08 -4.76 -27.43
#